data_AF-A0AAX4HAG7-F1
#
_entry.id   AF-A0AAX4HAG7-F1
#
_cell.length_a   1.000
_cell.length_b   1.000
_cell.length_c   1.000
_cell.angle_alpha   90.00
_cell.angle_beta   90.00
_cell.angle_gamma   90.00
#
_symmetry.space_group_name_H-M   'P 1'
#
loop_
_entity.id
_entity.type
_entity.pdbx_description
1 polymer ?
#
loop_
_entity_poly.entity_id
_entity_poly.type
_entity_poly.pdbx_seq_one_letter_code
_entity_poly.pdbx_strand_id
1 'polypeptide(L)'
;MTRLRRIDRLLLAECSSESLPMDEDDQDLLIGQLSAENDGNHALYTRILVSSIVIEFPIVAFLIRAIISREAKYTVHFMLLSLLCLIGALYDVSAVGARLQHSPLVPTSLVHGLFSFKLLCVVNGLLLVQFYTGIYRQYGYKNVYMFLVMPLVNYIMMILVRKWHALTAANIQHLYGLRYKFKSA
;
A
#
# COMPACT_ATOMS: atom_id res chain seq x y z
N MET A 1 21.71 -2.28 -0.45
CA MET A 1 21.96 -3.69 -0.80
C MET A 1 20.74 -4.51 -0.43
N THR A 2 20.13 -5.17 -1.41
CA THR A 2 18.81 -5.81 -1.35
C THR A 2 18.83 -7.10 -0.50
N ARG A 3 17.83 -7.28 0.38
CA ARG A 3 17.62 -8.51 1.20
C ARG A 3 17.73 -9.81 0.38
N LEU A 4 17.33 -9.78 -0.89
CA LEU A 4 17.53 -10.88 -1.86
C LEU A 4 18.99 -11.30 -2.03
N ARG A 5 19.95 -10.36 -2.08
CA ARG A 5 21.37 -10.73 -2.16
C ARG A 5 21.92 -11.33 -0.87
N ARG A 6 21.23 -11.11 0.26
CA ARG A 6 21.57 -11.74 1.54
C ARG A 6 21.03 -13.17 1.58
N ILE A 7 19.83 -13.40 1.03
CA ILE A 7 19.24 -14.73 0.87
C ILE A 7 19.99 -15.56 -0.17
N ASP A 8 20.32 -14.99 -1.34
CA ASP A 8 21.19 -15.66 -2.33
C ASP A 8 22.55 -16.00 -1.73
N ARG A 9 23.13 -15.11 -0.92
CA ARG A 9 24.39 -15.39 -0.22
C ARG A 9 24.25 -16.42 0.89
N LEU A 10 23.10 -16.49 1.57
CA LEU A 10 22.84 -17.52 2.58
C LEU A 10 22.62 -18.87 1.91
N LEU A 11 21.79 -18.95 0.86
CA LEU A 11 21.62 -20.13 0.00
C LEU A 11 22.95 -20.60 -0.59
N LEU A 12 23.80 -19.69 -1.09
CA LEU A 12 25.12 -20.04 -1.63
C LEU A 12 26.15 -20.34 -0.52
N ALA A 13 26.04 -19.75 0.66
CA ALA A 13 26.94 -20.02 1.80
C ALA A 13 26.62 -21.35 2.47
N GLU A 14 25.34 -21.69 2.67
CA GLU A 14 24.90 -23.02 3.15
C GLU A 14 25.26 -24.10 2.12
N CYS A 15 25.02 -23.88 0.82
CA CYS A 15 25.43 -24.81 -0.23
C CYS A 15 26.96 -24.97 -0.40
N SER A 16 27.79 -24.12 0.22
CA SER A 16 29.27 -24.22 0.12
C SER A 16 29.93 -24.82 1.36
N SER A 17 29.18 -25.15 2.41
CA SER A 17 29.71 -25.81 3.61
C SER A 17 28.80 -26.96 4.06
N GLU A 18 28.97 -28.16 3.48
CA GLU A 18 28.55 -29.47 4.04
C GLU A 18 27.12 -29.60 4.62
N SER A 19 26.17 -28.69 4.36
CA SER A 19 24.77 -28.88 4.75
C SER A 19 24.05 -29.66 3.65
N LEU A 20 23.37 -30.74 4.06
CA LEU A 20 22.51 -31.55 3.19
C LEU A 20 21.67 -30.65 2.25
N PRO A 21 21.40 -31.11 1.01
CA PRO A 21 20.47 -30.40 0.13
C PRO A 21 19.15 -30.18 0.89
N MET A 22 18.74 -28.91 0.99
CA MET A 22 17.56 -28.50 1.74
C MET A 22 16.35 -29.28 1.24
N ASP A 23 15.73 -30.05 2.14
CA ASP A 23 14.64 -30.97 1.80
C ASP A 23 13.40 -30.18 1.32
N GLU A 24 12.48 -30.85 0.62
CA GLU A 24 11.26 -30.21 0.11
C GLU A 24 10.41 -29.60 1.25
N ASP A 25 10.39 -30.27 2.40
CA ASP A 25 9.71 -29.82 3.61
C ASP A 25 10.36 -28.55 4.20
N ASP A 26 11.69 -28.45 4.17
CA ASP A 26 12.43 -27.27 4.63
C ASP A 26 12.22 -26.07 3.70
N GLN A 27 12.15 -26.33 2.37
CA GLN A 27 11.79 -25.32 1.38
C GLN A 27 10.37 -24.78 1.59
N ASP A 28 9.40 -25.65 1.80
CA ASP A 28 8.01 -25.24 2.05
C ASP A 28 7.88 -24.46 3.35
N LEU A 29 8.59 -24.87 4.41
CA LEU A 29 8.60 -24.17 5.69
C LEU A 29 9.22 -22.77 5.55
N LEU A 30 10.32 -22.63 4.82
CA LEU A 30 10.99 -21.35 4.62
C LEU A 30 10.17 -20.40 3.74
N ILE A 31 9.57 -20.90 2.66
CA ILE A 31 8.68 -20.09 1.79
C ILE A 31 7.42 -19.68 2.57
N GLY A 32 6.86 -20.58 3.40
CA GLY A 32 5.74 -20.29 4.29
C GLY A 32 6.06 -19.18 5.31
N GLN A 33 7.24 -19.24 5.93
CA GLN A 33 7.72 -18.19 6.83
C GLN A 33 7.91 -16.84 6.13
N LEU A 34 8.46 -16.82 4.91
CA LEU A 34 8.62 -15.61 4.11
C LEU A 34 7.27 -14.98 3.74
N SER A 35 6.28 -15.82 3.41
CA SER A 35 4.91 -15.38 3.14
C SER A 35 4.27 -14.73 4.38
N ALA A 36 4.35 -15.41 5.53
CA ALA A 36 3.83 -14.91 6.79
C ALA A 36 4.52 -13.60 7.24
N GLU A 37 5.86 -13.49 7.07
CA GLU A 37 6.60 -12.26 7.38
C GLU A 37 6.18 -11.11 6.44
N ASN A 38 5.99 -11.37 5.15
CA ASN A 38 5.54 -10.36 4.19
C ASN A 38 4.14 -9.82 4.54
N ASP A 39 3.20 -10.70 4.88
CA ASP A 39 1.85 -10.31 5.28
C ASP A 39 1.84 -9.58 6.63
N GLY A 40 2.63 -10.04 7.59
CA GLY A 40 2.83 -9.37 8.88
C GLY A 40 3.40 -7.95 8.73
N ASN A 41 4.41 -7.79 7.87
CA ASN A 41 5.01 -6.50 7.56
C ASN A 41 4.02 -5.56 6.86
N HIS A 42 3.27 -6.06 5.88
CA HIS A 42 2.24 -5.27 5.21
C HIS A 42 1.16 -4.79 6.19
N ALA A 43 0.70 -5.66 7.10
CA ALA A 43 -0.26 -5.28 8.14
C ALA A 43 0.31 -4.22 9.09
N LEU A 44 1.58 -4.35 9.49
CA LEU A 44 2.25 -3.38 10.36
C LEU A 44 2.38 -2.01 9.68
N TYR A 45 2.92 -1.96 8.46
CA TYR A 45 3.08 -0.69 7.73
C TYR A 45 1.74 -0.04 7.41
N THR A 46 0.72 -0.83 7.11
CA THR A 46 -0.64 -0.32 6.93
C THR A 46 -1.18 0.31 8.21
N ARG A 47 -1.00 -0.34 9.37
CA ARG A 47 -1.41 0.23 10.67
C ARG A 47 -0.70 1.54 10.97
N ILE A 48 0.62 1.60 10.75
CA ILE A 48 1.41 2.83 10.94
C ILE A 48 0.90 3.94 10.03
N LEU A 49 0.65 3.65 8.75
CA LEU A 49 0.13 4.61 7.79
C LEU A 49 -1.25 5.13 8.19
N VAL A 50 -2.15 4.23 8.61
CA VAL A 50 -3.48 4.57 9.12
C VAL A 50 -3.37 5.48 10.34
N SER A 51 -2.53 5.13 11.31
CA SER A 51 -2.31 5.96 12.50
C SER A 51 -1.75 7.34 12.14
N SER A 52 -0.83 7.44 11.18
CA SER A 52 -0.31 8.72 10.68
C SER A 52 -1.42 9.58 10.10
N ILE A 53 -2.24 9.03 9.19
CA ILE A 53 -3.36 9.74 8.57
C ILE A 53 -4.36 10.24 9.62
N VAL A 54 -4.71 9.41 10.61
CA VAL A 54 -5.67 9.77 11.66
C VAL A 54 -5.15 10.89 12.57
N ILE A 55 -3.86 10.87 12.92
CA ILE A 55 -3.24 11.91 13.77
C ILE A 55 -3.07 13.22 12.99
N GLU A 56 -2.72 13.14 11.70
CA GLU A 56 -2.54 14.31 10.84
C GLU A 56 -3.86 15.03 10.56
N PHE A 57 -4.96 14.30 10.49
CA PHE A 57 -6.28 14.81 10.15
C PHE A 57 -6.70 16.06 10.96
N PRO A 58 -6.74 16.04 12.31
CA PRO A 58 -7.13 17.21 13.10
C PRO A 58 -6.13 18.37 12.99
N ILE A 59 -4.83 18.07 12.89
CA ILE A 59 -3.77 19.09 12.83
C ILE A 59 -3.88 19.89 11.54
N VAL A 60 -3.98 19.19 10.40
CA VAL A 60 -4.06 19.85 9.09
C VAL A 60 -5.41 20.54 8.91
N ALA A 61 -6.52 19.93 9.36
CA ALA A 61 -7.83 20.58 9.32
C ALA A 61 -7.86 21.87 10.16
N PHE A 62 -7.21 21.87 11.33
CA PHE A 62 -7.05 23.05 12.16
C PHE A 62 -6.20 24.12 11.47
N LEU A 63 -5.03 23.76 10.92
CA LEU A 63 -4.15 24.70 10.24
C LEU A 63 -4.82 25.31 9.01
N ILE A 64 -5.52 24.52 8.19
CA ILE A 64 -6.29 25.00 7.04
C ILE A 64 -7.32 26.02 7.53
N ARG A 65 -8.10 25.69 8.57
CA ARG A 65 -9.11 26.61 9.12
C ARG A 65 -8.50 27.88 9.71
N ALA A 66 -7.35 27.79 10.36
CA ALA A 66 -6.69 28.93 11.01
C ALA A 66 -6.09 29.90 9.99
N ILE A 67 -5.51 29.39 8.90
CA ILE A 67 -4.77 30.17 7.91
C ILE A 67 -5.66 30.57 6.72
N ILE A 68 -6.63 29.72 6.37
CA ILE A 68 -7.58 29.89 5.27
C ILE A 68 -8.97 30.11 5.88
N SER A 69 -9.12 31.18 6.68
CA SER A 69 -10.25 31.38 7.61
C SER A 69 -11.65 31.54 6.98
N ARG A 70 -11.77 31.48 5.64
CA ARG A 70 -13.04 31.69 4.93
C ARG A 70 -13.43 30.60 3.93
N GLU A 71 -12.62 29.57 3.69
CA GLU A 71 -12.88 28.61 2.60
C GLU A 71 -13.08 27.18 3.13
N ALA A 72 -14.31 26.90 3.60
CA ALA A 72 -14.72 25.55 4.01
C ALA A 72 -14.53 24.49 2.90
N LYS A 73 -14.50 24.92 1.63
CA LYS A 73 -14.32 24.07 0.46
C LYS A 73 -13.01 23.28 0.52
N TYR A 74 -11.89 23.91 0.89
CA TYR A 74 -10.59 23.24 0.93
C TYR A 74 -10.48 22.25 2.08
N THR A 75 -11.05 22.57 3.24
CA THR A 75 -11.16 21.63 4.36
C THR A 75 -11.93 20.38 3.96
N VAL A 76 -13.05 20.53 3.24
CA VAL A 76 -13.85 19.40 2.74
C VAL A 76 -13.04 18.53 1.75
N HIS A 77 -12.31 19.14 0.81
CA HIS A 77 -11.47 18.37 -0.14
C HIS A 77 -10.36 17.61 0.57
N PHE A 78 -9.68 18.25 1.54
CA PHE A 78 -8.64 17.60 2.34
C PHE A 78 -9.21 16.44 3.16
N MET A 79 -10.38 16.63 3.79
CA MET A 79 -11.06 15.59 4.54
C MET A 79 -11.44 14.41 3.64
N LEU A 80 -11.96 14.69 2.44
CA LEU A 80 -12.32 13.67 1.46
C LEU A 80 -11.09 12.87 0.99
N LEU A 81 -9.98 13.56 0.70
CA LEU A 81 -8.74 12.92 0.27
C LEU A 81 -8.14 12.04 1.37
N SER A 82 -8.15 12.53 2.61
CA SER A 82 -7.69 11.76 3.78
C SER A 82 -8.58 10.55 4.03
N LEU A 83 -9.89 10.70 3.92
CA LEU A 83 -10.86 9.61 4.06
C LEU A 83 -10.67 8.53 2.97
N LEU A 84 -10.50 8.95 1.72
CA LEU A 84 -10.26 8.02 0.62
C LEU A 84 -8.91 7.30 0.77
N CYS A 85 -7.85 8.00 1.19
CA CYS A 85 -6.57 7.35 1.52
C CYS A 85 -6.73 6.35 2.68
N LEU A 86 -7.51 6.69 3.70
CA LEU A 86 -7.80 5.82 4.83
C LEU A 86 -8.56 4.56 4.38
N ILE A 87 -9.59 4.71 3.54
CA ILE A 87 -10.33 3.59 2.94
C ILE A 87 -9.39 2.73 2.09
N GLY A 88 -8.52 3.36 1.30
CA GLY A 88 -7.50 2.69 0.49
C GLY A 88 -6.41 1.99 1.31
N ALA A 89 -6.14 2.43 2.54
CA ALA A 89 -5.20 1.75 3.44
C ALA A 89 -5.88 0.61 4.20
N LEU A 90 -7.07 0.84 4.77
CA LEU A 90 -7.76 -0.11 5.64
C LEU A 90 -8.37 -1.30 4.91
N TYR A 91 -8.93 -1.06 3.73
CA TYR A 91 -9.63 -2.10 2.99
C TYR A 91 -8.78 -2.58 1.85
N ASP A 92 -8.55 -3.90 1.80
CA ASP A 92 -8.34 -4.52 0.51
C ASP A 92 -9.66 -4.43 -0.26
N VAL A 93 -9.83 -3.30 -0.94
CA VAL A 93 -11.05 -2.93 -1.67
C VAL A 93 -11.42 -4.05 -2.66
N SER A 94 -10.44 -4.83 -3.12
CA SER A 94 -10.61 -6.03 -3.94
C SER A 94 -11.29 -7.20 -3.19
N ALA A 95 -10.97 -7.42 -1.91
CA ALA A 95 -11.60 -8.44 -1.06
C ALA A 95 -13.05 -8.07 -0.67
N VAL A 96 -13.33 -6.78 -0.47
CA VAL A 96 -14.70 -6.27 -0.28
C VAL A 96 -15.50 -6.44 -1.56
N GLY A 97 -14.90 -6.14 -2.72
CA GLY A 97 -15.47 -6.41 -4.02
C GLY A 97 -15.79 -7.90 -4.23
N ALA A 98 -14.89 -8.80 -3.87
CA ALA A 98 -15.11 -10.25 -3.95
C ALA A 98 -16.29 -10.72 -3.07
N ARG A 99 -16.46 -10.15 -1.87
CA ARG A 99 -17.64 -10.43 -1.01
C ARG A 99 -18.94 -9.90 -1.62
N LEU A 100 -18.90 -8.74 -2.26
CA LEU A 100 -20.06 -8.14 -2.94
C LEU A 100 -20.40 -8.84 -4.26
N GLN A 101 -19.46 -9.53 -4.91
CA GLN A 101 -19.72 -10.35 -6.11
C GLN A 101 -20.65 -11.53 -5.85
N HIS A 102 -20.78 -12.00 -4.60
CA HIS A 102 -21.76 -13.02 -4.22
C HIS A 102 -23.18 -12.46 -4.01
N SER A 103 -23.36 -11.14 -4.08
CA SER A 103 -24.68 -10.53 -4.00
C SER A 103 -25.36 -10.54 -5.39
N PRO A 104 -26.58 -11.09 -5.53
CA PRO A 104 -27.26 -11.22 -6.81
C PRO A 104 -27.70 -9.87 -7.44
N LEU A 105 -27.51 -8.76 -6.72
CA LEU A 105 -28.01 -7.44 -7.08
C LEU A 105 -26.99 -6.54 -7.79
N VAL A 106 -25.69 -6.89 -7.78
CA VAL A 106 -24.64 -5.99 -8.30
C VAL A 106 -23.83 -6.68 -9.41
N PRO A 107 -23.77 -6.10 -10.63
CA PRO A 107 -22.98 -6.66 -11.72
C PRO A 107 -21.50 -6.75 -11.32
N THR A 108 -20.93 -7.96 -11.43
CA THR A 108 -19.56 -8.28 -11.03
C THR A 108 -18.51 -7.38 -11.69
N SER A 109 -18.78 -6.89 -12.90
CA SER A 109 -17.93 -5.95 -13.65
C SER A 109 -17.91 -4.54 -13.03
N LEU A 110 -19.04 -4.06 -12.52
CA LEU A 110 -19.13 -2.77 -11.82
C LEU A 110 -18.46 -2.84 -10.45
N VAL A 111 -18.60 -3.95 -9.74
CA VAL A 111 -17.93 -4.16 -8.45
C VAL A 111 -16.41 -4.15 -8.63
N HIS A 112 -15.87 -4.87 -9.62
CA HIS A 112 -14.43 -4.90 -9.88
C HIS A 112 -13.86 -3.53 -10.32
N GLY A 113 -14.65 -2.75 -11.07
CA GLY A 113 -14.26 -1.40 -11.50
C GLY A 113 -14.29 -0.38 -10.35
N LEU A 114 -15.42 -0.31 -9.63
CA LEU A 114 -15.67 0.69 -8.58
C LEU A 114 -14.84 0.44 -7.31
N PHE A 115 -14.51 -0.81 -7.02
CA PHE A 115 -13.74 -1.22 -5.85
C PHE A 115 -12.28 -1.58 -6.19
N SER A 116 -11.76 -1.06 -7.30
CA SER A 116 -10.35 -1.21 -7.65
C SER A 116 -9.48 -0.21 -6.90
N PHE A 117 -8.39 -0.70 -6.29
CA PHE A 117 -7.34 0.16 -5.73
C PHE A 117 -6.82 1.19 -6.75
N LYS A 118 -6.75 0.81 -8.04
CA LYS A 118 -6.33 1.72 -9.11
C LYS A 118 -7.31 2.88 -9.30
N LEU A 119 -8.61 2.62 -9.27
CA LEU A 119 -9.62 3.67 -9.37
C LEU A 119 -9.56 4.62 -8.18
N LEU A 120 -9.45 4.08 -6.96
CA LEU A 120 -9.32 4.89 -5.75
C LEU A 120 -8.05 5.76 -5.79
N CYS A 121 -6.95 5.25 -6.32
CA CYS A 121 -5.76 6.06 -6.59
C CYS A 121 -6.01 7.16 -7.63
N VAL A 122 -6.67 6.85 -8.76
CA VAL A 122 -7.00 7.87 -9.77
C VAL A 122 -7.88 8.97 -9.18
N VAL A 123 -8.92 8.62 -8.43
CA VAL A 123 -9.82 9.59 -7.77
C VAL A 123 -9.05 10.44 -6.76
N ASN A 124 -8.24 9.82 -5.90
CA ASN A 124 -7.39 10.55 -4.95
C ASN A 124 -6.40 11.47 -5.68
N GLY A 125 -5.78 11.01 -6.77
CA GLY A 125 -4.87 11.81 -7.58
C GLY A 125 -5.55 13.02 -8.20
N LEU A 126 -6.77 12.86 -8.74
CA LEU A 126 -7.55 13.97 -9.29
C LEU A 126 -7.93 14.98 -8.21
N LEU A 127 -8.41 14.51 -7.05
CA LEU A 127 -8.72 15.35 -5.90
C LEU A 127 -7.48 16.08 -5.38
N LEU A 128 -6.34 15.40 -5.36
CA LEU A 128 -5.05 16.00 -5.01
C LEU A 128 -4.73 17.13 -5.98
N VAL A 129 -4.76 16.88 -7.29
CA VAL A 129 -4.47 17.93 -8.30
C VAL A 129 -5.43 19.11 -8.18
N GLN A 130 -6.72 18.87 -7.96
CA GLN A 130 -7.70 19.94 -7.74
C GLN A 130 -7.39 20.75 -6.48
N PHE A 131 -7.07 20.09 -5.37
CA PHE A 131 -6.67 20.74 -4.13
C PHE A 131 -5.41 21.59 -4.32
N TYR A 132 -4.38 21.04 -4.96
CA TYR A 132 -3.13 21.74 -5.25
C TYR A 132 -3.32 22.96 -6.17
N THR A 133 -4.07 22.80 -7.25
CA THR A 133 -4.31 23.90 -8.20
C THR A 133 -5.17 25.01 -7.59
N GLY A 134 -6.14 24.66 -6.74
CA GLY A 134 -6.94 25.63 -5.98
C GLY A 134 -6.10 26.45 -5.00
N ILE A 135 -5.31 25.78 -4.15
CA ILE A 135 -4.42 26.46 -3.19
C ILE A 135 -3.37 27.30 -3.92
N TYR A 136 -2.76 26.78 -4.99
CA TYR A 136 -1.76 27.49 -5.77
C TYR A 136 -2.30 28.81 -6.35
N ARG A 137 -3.48 28.76 -6.98
CA ARG A 137 -4.11 29.95 -7.58
C ARG A 137 -4.43 31.03 -6.55
N GLN A 138 -4.74 30.65 -5.32
CA GLN A 138 -5.25 31.58 -4.31
C GLN A 138 -4.17 32.11 -3.36
N TYR A 139 -3.13 31.32 -3.07
CA TYR A 139 -2.12 31.65 -2.05
C TYR A 139 -0.67 31.66 -2.56
N GLY A 140 -0.43 31.23 -3.80
CA GLY A 140 0.92 31.14 -4.38
C GLY A 140 1.84 30.14 -3.66
N TYR A 141 3.08 30.00 -4.14
CA TYR A 141 4.01 28.95 -3.67
C TYR A 141 4.43 29.04 -2.19
N LYS A 142 4.33 30.22 -1.56
CA LYS A 142 4.90 30.46 -0.21
C LYS A 142 4.21 29.65 0.89
N ASN A 143 2.90 29.45 0.79
CA ASN A 143 2.13 28.68 1.77
C ASN A 143 1.85 27.24 1.32
N VAL A 144 2.08 26.94 0.03
CA VAL A 144 1.83 25.61 -0.57
C VAL A 144 2.61 24.51 0.16
N TYR A 145 3.89 24.72 0.46
CA TYR A 145 4.75 23.68 1.05
C TYR A 145 4.28 23.16 2.42
N MET A 146 3.69 24.01 3.26
CA MET A 146 3.38 23.63 4.65
C MET A 146 2.13 22.74 4.76
N PHE A 147 1.19 22.87 3.83
CA PHE A 147 -0.10 22.16 3.86
C PHE A 147 -0.17 20.98 2.89
N LEU A 148 0.63 21.03 1.82
CA LEU A 148 0.44 20.13 0.69
C LEU A 148 1.33 18.89 0.76
N VAL A 149 2.45 18.94 1.48
CA VAL A 149 3.39 17.80 1.51
C VAL A 149 2.76 16.56 2.17
N MET A 150 2.04 16.71 3.27
CA MET A 150 1.48 15.57 4.02
C MET A 150 0.49 14.70 3.22
N PRO A 151 -0.59 15.23 2.62
CA PRO A 151 -1.52 14.41 1.84
C PRO A 151 -0.84 13.71 0.66
N LEU A 152 0.18 14.33 0.06
CA LEU A 152 0.97 13.71 -1.01
C LEU A 152 1.86 12.57 -0.47
N VAL A 153 2.53 12.77 0.67
CA VAL A 153 3.34 11.73 1.31
C VAL A 153 2.48 10.52 1.66
N ASN A 154 1.31 10.72 2.26
CA ASN A 154 0.38 9.63 2.58
C ASN A 154 -0.10 8.89 1.33
N TYR A 155 -0.45 9.63 0.29
CA TYR A 155 -0.89 9.07 -0.98
C TYR A 155 0.23 8.22 -1.64
N ILE A 156 1.46 8.74 -1.68
CA ILE A 156 2.62 8.01 -2.21
C ILE A 156 2.93 6.79 -1.36
N MET A 157 2.95 6.91 -0.03
CA MET A 157 3.24 5.80 0.88
C MET A 157 2.22 4.67 0.75
N MET A 158 0.93 5.00 0.61
CA MET A 158 -0.11 4.01 0.33
C MET A 158 0.19 3.20 -0.93
N ILE A 159 0.60 3.87 -2.02
CA ILE A 159 0.95 3.20 -3.28
C ILE A 159 2.21 2.34 -3.11
N LEU A 160 3.24 2.87 -2.43
CA LEU A 160 4.50 2.17 -2.24
C LEU A 160 4.35 0.91 -1.38
N VAL A 161 3.64 1.00 -0.26
CA VAL A 161 3.40 -0.15 0.64
C VAL A 161 2.68 -1.26 -0.11
N ARG A 162 1.62 -0.93 -0.87
CA ARG A 162 0.89 -1.92 -1.67
C ARG A 162 1.73 -2.51 -2.80
N LYS A 163 2.47 -1.66 -3.53
CA LYS A 163 3.34 -2.13 -4.61
C LYS A 163 4.45 -3.04 -4.09
N TRP A 164 5.01 -2.71 -2.94
CA TRP A 164 6.03 -3.50 -2.27
C TRP A 164 5.51 -4.88 -1.85
N HIS A 165 4.34 -4.93 -1.22
CA HIS A 165 3.70 -6.19 -0.83
C HIS A 165 3.39 -7.06 -2.05
N ALA A 166 2.78 -6.48 -3.10
CA ALA A 166 2.43 -7.22 -4.33
C ALA A 166 3.67 -7.77 -5.06
N LEU A 167 4.74 -6.98 -5.14
CA LEU A 167 6.01 -7.41 -5.76
C LEU A 167 6.64 -8.54 -4.95
N THR A 168 6.64 -8.44 -3.62
CA THR A 168 7.22 -9.44 -2.74
C THR A 168 6.40 -10.74 -2.77
N ALA A 169 5.07 -10.64 -2.79
CA ALA A 169 4.18 -11.79 -2.93
C ALA A 169 4.40 -12.52 -4.28
N ALA A 170 4.54 -11.79 -5.39
CA ALA A 170 4.86 -12.39 -6.68
C ALA A 170 6.22 -13.09 -6.69
N ASN A 171 7.24 -12.52 -6.03
CA ASN A 171 8.54 -13.16 -5.88
C ASN A 171 8.47 -14.43 -5.03
N ILE A 172 7.66 -14.44 -3.96
CA ILE A 172 7.42 -15.62 -3.12
C ILE A 172 6.69 -16.71 -3.93
N GLN A 173 5.70 -16.36 -4.75
CA GLN A 173 5.07 -17.30 -5.68
C GLN A 173 6.05 -17.86 -6.72
N HIS A 174 6.99 -17.05 -7.21
CA HIS A 174 8.03 -17.53 -8.11
C HIS A 174 8.98 -18.51 -7.41
N LEU A 175 9.26 -18.33 -6.10
CA LEU A 175 10.03 -19.29 -5.31
C LEU A 175 9.30 -20.64 -5.21
N TYR A 176 7.98 -20.65 -5.03
CA TYR A 176 7.18 -21.89 -5.12
C TYR A 176 7.33 -22.58 -6.49
N GLY A 177 7.42 -21.79 -7.57
CA GLY A 177 7.61 -22.32 -8.93
C GLY A 177 9.01 -22.86 -9.22
N LEU A 178 10.02 -22.49 -8.42
CA LEU A 178 11.41 -22.93 -8.54
C LEU A 178 11.71 -24.23 -7.76
N ARG A 179 10.68 -24.92 -7.23
CA ARG A 179 10.82 -26.23 -6.56
C ARG A 179 11.76 -27.14 -7.36
N TYR A 180 12.91 -27.44 -6.78
CA TYR A 180 13.84 -28.41 -7.33
C TYR A 180 13.26 -29.80 -7.12
N LYS A 181 12.83 -30.46 -8.20
CA LYS A 181 12.64 -31.92 -8.19
C LYS A 181 14.02 -32.56 -8.03
N PHE A 182 14.46 -32.81 -6.80
CA PHE A 182 15.46 -33.84 -6.60
C PHE A 182 14.83 -35.16 -7.08
N LYS A 183 15.26 -35.62 -8.26
CA LYS A 183 15.05 -37.01 -8.66
C LYS A 183 15.78 -37.83 -7.59
N SER A 184 15.03 -38.47 -6.71
CA SER A 184 15.51 -39.58 -5.91
C SER A 184 16.22 -40.57 -6.85
N ALA A 185 17.54 -40.68 -6.73
CA ALA A 185 18.33 -41.74 -7.32
C ALA A 185 18.27 -42.97 -6.41
#